data_AF-A0A644YVV0-F1
#
_entry.id   AF-A0A644YVV0-F1
#
_cell.length_a   1.000
_cell.length_b   1.000
_cell.length_c   1.000
_cell.angle_alpha   90.00
_cell.angle_beta   90.00
_cell.angle_gamma   90.00
#
_symmetry.space_group_name_H-M   'P 1'
#
loop_
_entity.id
_entity.type
_entity.pdbx_description
1 polymer ?
#
loop_
_entity_poly.entity_id
_entity_poly.type
_entity_poly.pdbx_seq_one_letter_code
_entity_poly.pdbx_strand_id
1 'polypeptide(L)' 'MQQWFEEGGADGFNIMAPWFPGGLDDFIELVLPELRRRGLFRTEYEGSTLREHLGLARPQHPATLARLRAKAA' A
#
# COMPACT_ATOMS: atom_id res chain seq x y z
N MET A 1 -14.42 -6.41 2.61
CA MET A 1 -13.23 -5.68 2.10
C MET A 1 -13.57 -4.89 0.86
N GLN A 2 -14.03 -5.52 -0.22
CA GLN A 2 -14.43 -4.84 -1.46
C GLN A 2 -15.40 -3.67 -1.23
N GLN A 3 -16.53 -3.89 -0.55
CA GLN A 3 -17.49 -2.83 -0.24
C GLN A 3 -16.83 -1.61 0.43
N TRP A 4 -16.05 -1.82 1.49
CA TRP A 4 -15.33 -0.75 2.19
C TRP A 4 -14.36 0.02 1.28
N PHE A 5 -13.74 -0.66 0.30
CA PHE A 5 -12.89 -0.01 -0.69
C PHE A 5 -13.71 0.79 -1.71
N GLU A 6 -14.73 0.17 -2.31
CA GLU A 6 -15.57 0.79 -3.35
C GLU A 6 -16.40 1.97 -2.82
N GLU A 7 -16.80 1.93 -1.55
CA GLU A 7 -17.53 3.01 -0.89
C GLU A 7 -16.58 4.07 -0.28
N GLY A 8 -15.27 3.96 -0.48
CA GLY A 8 -14.29 4.95 0.01
C GLY A 8 -14.07 4.93 1.53
N GLY A 9 -14.44 3.86 2.21
CA GLY A 9 -14.20 3.66 3.64
C GLY A 9 -12.77 3.23 3.99
N ALA A 10 -12.00 2.69 3.03
CA ALA A 10 -10.60 2.32 3.22
C ALA A 10 -9.81 2.21 1.90
N ASP A 11 -8.58 2.71 1.87
CA ASP A 11 -7.63 2.49 0.76
C ASP A 11 -6.81 1.18 0.90
N GLY A 12 -6.84 0.58 2.10
CA GLY A 12 -6.09 -0.62 2.44
C GLY A 12 -6.45 -1.13 3.84
N PHE A 13 -5.93 -2.31 4.19
CA PHE A 13 -6.29 -3.00 5.42
C PHE A 13 -5.05 -3.44 6.20
N ASN A 14 -5.06 -3.22 7.50
CA ASN A 14 -4.14 -3.88 8.42
C ASN A 14 -4.71 -5.24 8.80
N ILE A 15 -3.99 -6.32 8.46
CA ILE A 15 -4.41 -7.69 8.75
C ILE A 15 -3.77 -8.15 10.05
N MET A 16 -4.60 -8.31 11.09
CA MET A 16 -4.18 -8.80 12.40
C MET A 16 -4.70 -10.22 12.58
N ALA A 17 -3.87 -11.22 12.25
CA ALA A 17 -4.24 -12.61 12.44
C ALA A 17 -4.35 -12.95 13.95
N PRO A 18 -5.32 -13.79 14.36
CA PRO A 18 -5.48 -14.17 15.77
C PRO A 18 -4.33 -15.04 16.30
N TRP A 19 -3.60 -15.73 15.41
CA TRP A 19 -2.41 -16.50 15.72
C TRP A 19 -1.51 -16.61 14.49
N PHE A 20 -0.21 -16.80 14.70
CA PHE A 20 0.79 -16.83 13.63
C PHE A 20 1.58 -18.15 13.63
N PRO A 21 2.01 -18.62 12.44
CA PRO A 21 1.77 -18.02 11.12
C PRO A 21 0.40 -18.36 10.50
N GLY A 22 -0.26 -19.44 10.96
CA GLY A 22 -1.37 -20.04 10.19
C GLY A 22 -2.58 -19.14 9.97
N GLY A 23 -2.94 -18.25 10.90
CA GLY A 23 -4.03 -17.30 10.64
C GLY A 23 -3.72 -16.29 9.53
N LEU A 24 -2.44 -15.99 9.28
CA LEU A 24 -2.01 -15.21 8.13
C LEU A 24 -1.93 -16.07 6.87
N ASP A 25 -1.46 -17.32 6.99
CA ASP A 25 -1.40 -18.27 5.88
C ASP A 25 -2.79 -18.50 5.27
N ASP A 26 -3.82 -18.72 6.09
CA ASP A 26 -5.22 -18.84 5.64
C ASP A 26 -5.67 -17.62 4.83
N PHE A 27 -5.29 -16.40 5.23
CA PHE A 27 -5.63 -15.19 4.48
C PHE A 27 -4.93 -15.15 3.11
N ILE A 28 -3.66 -15.54 3.07
CA ILE A 28 -2.87 -15.59 1.83
C ILE A 28 -3.42 -16.66 0.88
N GLU A 29 -3.82 -17.82 1.40
CA GLU A 29 -4.27 -18.94 0.58
C GLU A 29 -5.73 -18.81 0.13
N LEU A 30 -6.60 -18.25 0.97
CA LEU A 30 -8.04 -18.23 0.70
C LEU A 30 -8.54 -16.87 0.21
N VAL A 31 -8.04 -15.76 0.77
CA VAL A 31 -8.59 -14.42 0.49
C VAL A 31 -7.82 -13.71 -0.62
N LEU A 32 -6.50 -13.77 -0.60
CA LEU A 32 -5.65 -13.09 -1.59
C LEU A 32 -5.95 -13.50 -3.05
N PRO A 33 -6.20 -14.78 -3.38
CA PRO A 33 -6.54 -15.17 -4.75
C PRO A 33 -7.87 -14.57 -5.21
N GLU A 34 -8.86 -14.47 -4.33
CA GLU A 34 -10.16 -13.86 -4.64
C GLU A 34 -10.04 -12.35 -4.88
N LEU A 35 -9.21 -11.65 -4.10
CA LEU A 35 -8.94 -10.22 -4.33
C LEU A 35 -8.25 -10.00 -5.69
N ARG A 36 -7.28 -10.85 -6.04
CA ARG A 36 -6.61 -10.80 -7.36
C ARG A 36 -7.57 -11.13 -8.50
N ARG A 37 -8.39 -12.17 -8.36
CA ARG A 37 -9.40 -12.58 -9.37
C ARG A 37 -10.39 -11.45 -9.69
N ARG A 38 -10.70 -10.62 -8.69
CA ARG A 38 -11.60 -9.46 -8.82
C ARG A 38 -10.88 -8.17 -9.24
N GLY A 39 -9.58 -8.19 -9.46
CA GLY A 39 -8.79 -7.00 -9.81
C GLY A 39 -8.61 -6.00 -8.65
N LEU A 40 -8.84 -6.44 -7.40
CA LEU A 40 -8.75 -5.59 -6.20
C LEU A 40 -7.36 -5.63 -5.54
N PHE A 41 -6.45 -6.47 -6.03
CA PHE A 41 -5.10 -6.56 -5.50
C PHE A 41 -4.10 -6.93 -6.59
N ARG A 42 -2.86 -6.41 -6.45
CA ARG A 42 -1.76 -6.67 -7.39
C ARG A 42 -1.40 -8.15 -7.50
N THR A 43 -0.98 -8.56 -8.68
CA THR A 43 -0.39 -9.89 -8.93
C THR A 43 1.12 -9.88 -8.75
N GLU A 44 1.78 -8.77 -9.08
CA GLU A 44 3.24 -8.59 -8.98
C GLU A 44 3.60 -7.21 -8.40
N TYR A 45 4.86 -7.05 -8.03
CA TYR A 45 5.42 -5.78 -7.59
C TYR A 45 6.23 -5.14 -8.73
N GLU A 46 5.90 -3.89 -9.08
CA GLU A 46 6.59 -3.16 -10.15
C GLU A 46 7.76 -2.30 -9.63
N GLY A 47 7.73 -1.91 -8.35
CA GLY A 47 8.75 -1.10 -7.69
C GLY A 47 9.57 -1.86 -6.66
N SER A 48 10.61 -1.21 -6.15
CA SER A 48 11.54 -1.75 -5.15
C SER A 48 11.39 -1.10 -3.76
N THR A 49 10.59 -0.04 -3.66
CA THR A 49 10.40 0.71 -2.41
C THR A 49 8.95 0.66 -1.96
N LEU A 50 8.73 0.78 -0.65
CA LEU A 50 7.39 0.87 -0.07
C LEU A 50 6.57 2.03 -0.67
N ARG A 51 7.23 3.15 -1.02
CA ARG A 51 6.54 4.28 -1.65
C ARG A 51 5.98 3.92 -3.02
N GLU A 52 6.77 3.25 -3.85
CA GLU A 52 6.30 2.76 -5.15
C GLU A 52 5.15 1.77 -4.97
N HIS A 53 5.24 0.87 -3.98
CA HIS A 53 4.17 -0.09 -3.69
C HIS A 53 2.87 0.56 -3.22
N LEU A 54 2.92 1.80 -2.71
CA LEU A 54 1.77 2.58 -2.25
C LEU A 54 1.37 3.69 -3.23
N GLY A 55 2.02 3.80 -4.40
CA GLY A 55 1.75 4.88 -5.36
C GLY A 55 2.16 6.28 -4.87
N LEU A 56 3.11 6.37 -3.94
CA LEU A 56 3.53 7.62 -3.32
C LEU A 56 4.78 8.19 -3.98
N ALA A 57 4.76 9.49 -4.26
CA ALA A 57 5.96 10.21 -4.71
C ALA A 57 7.05 10.24 -3.62
N ARG A 58 8.32 10.26 -4.04
CA ARG A 58 9.44 10.49 -3.12
C ARG A 58 9.46 11.98 -2.74
N PRO A 59 9.30 12.33 -1.44
CA PRO A 59 9.34 13.73 -1.03
C PRO A 59 10.76 14.27 -1.17
N GLN A 60 10.85 15.56 -1.52
CA GLN A 60 12.13 16.25 -1.46
C GLN A 60 12.56 16.41 0.00
N HIS A 61 13.86 16.28 0.26
CA HIS A 61 14.39 16.52 1.58
C HIS A 61 14.15 17.98 2.01
N PRO A 62 13.69 18.27 3.24
CA PRO A 62 13.39 19.63 3.68
C PRO A 62 14.53 20.62 3.49
N ALA A 63 15.78 20.19 3.72
CA ALA A 63 16.96 21.05 3.49
C ALA A 63 17.12 21.47 2.02
N THR A 64 16.76 20.59 1.07
CA THR A 64 16.78 20.91 -0.36
C THR A 64 15.75 21.98 -0.69
N LEU A 65 14.54 21.86 -0.14
CA LEU A 65 13.47 22.85 -0.30
C LEU A 65 13.85 24.21 0.29
N ALA A 66 14.48 24.23 1.47
CA ALA A 66 14.96 25.46 2.10
C ALA A 66 15.99 26.19 1.23
N ARG A 67 16.95 25.46 0.64
CA ARG A 67 17.96 26.03 -0.25
C ARG A 67 17.36 26.61 -1.53
N LEU A 68 16.37 25.94 -2.13
CA LEU A 68 15.70 26.42 -3.33
C LEU A 68 14.92 27.73 -3.07
N ARG A 69 14.24 27.82 -1.92
CA ARG A 69 13.52 29.03 -1.50
C ARG A 69 14.48 30.20 -1.27
N ALA A 70 15.61 29.98 -0.60
CA ALA A 70 16.62 31.01 -0.36
C ALA A 70 17.29 31.53 -1.65
N LYS A 71 17.36 30.72 -2.71
CA LYS A 71 17.91 31.12 -4.01
C LYS A 71 16.91 31.89 -4.89
N ALA A 72 15.61 31.80 -4.58
CA ALA A 72 14.54 32.45 -5.33
C ALA A 72 14.10 33.80 -4.73
N ALA A 73 14.65 34.17 -3.56
CA ALA A 73 14.52 35.48 -2.93
C ALA A 73 15.74 36.34 -3.24
#